data_AF-A0A926HZ89-F1
#
_entry.id   AF-A0A926HZ89-F1
#
_cell.length_a   1.000
_cell.length_b   1.000
_cell.length_c   1.000
_cell.angle_alpha   90.00
_cell.angle_beta   90.00
_cell.angle_gamma   90.00
#
_symmetry.space_group_name_H-M   'P 1'
#
loop_
_entity.id
_entity.type
_entity.pdbx_description
1 polymer ?
#
loop_
_entity_poly.entity_id
_entity_poly.type
_entity_poly.pdbx_seq_one_letter_code
_entity_poly.pdbx_strand_id
1 'polypeptide(L)'
;MAEQVVRKLASVQAKPVLKWAGGKTQMLGDLLPKVPASYGRYIEPFFGGGAMFFALQPENAIIADSNPELINMYRQIANHVEDVIRYLRTYENTSEMFYAVRELDWTKLPQAEAAARTIFLNRTCFNGLYRVNKQGQFNVPYGKYKNPKICDEDGLRAASKALQKADIICGDYLLVLEHYAQAGDFIFLDPPYLPISEYADFKRYTKEQFYEEDHIELAKMVMTLHERGCHIILTNSNHPLVHELYAPFTIDVIQTKRHISCNGSTRKGEDVIVTIPPKQRTLIKLLPQPLPKQVAAYPPTRFMGSKSKLLSEIWSVASQFDVNTVVDLFSGSGIVGYMFKAQGKAVVSNDYMAMSATFTKAMIENNSVTLPMDEAKELLVAHKESDHFVASTFKDLYYTDEENDLIDTLRTNIAAIRDQYKHAIAMTALIRACTKKRPRGIFTYTGQRYNDGRKDLQKTLAQQFLEAVEAVNKAIFDNGKINRSKQGDAMDLRVEQADLVYIDPPYYSPLSDNEYVRRYHFVEGLARDWKGVEIQEHTQTKKFKSYPTPFSTRKGAADAFDRLFKKFASSILIVSYSSNSLPTQDEMVAIMAKYKSHVEVIPVDYKYSFGNQNEAKTHRNTVQEYLFVGY
;
A
#
# COMPACT_ATOMS: atom_id res chain seq x y z
N MET A 1 -15.11 -50.10 25.82
CA MET A 1 -14.48 -48.78 25.56
C MET A 1 -13.39 -48.82 24.49
N ALA A 2 -12.68 -49.93 24.27
CA ALA A 2 -11.68 -50.03 23.18
C ALA A 2 -12.29 -50.11 21.76
N GLU A 3 -13.48 -50.72 21.58
CA GLU A 3 -14.16 -50.81 20.27
C GLU A 3 -14.67 -49.47 19.71
N GLN A 4 -15.04 -48.52 20.58
CA GLN A 4 -15.45 -47.17 20.16
C GLN A 4 -14.25 -46.27 19.79
N VAL A 5 -13.06 -46.58 20.31
CA VAL A 5 -11.82 -45.86 19.98
C VAL A 5 -11.25 -46.33 18.63
N VAL A 6 -11.39 -47.63 18.31
CA VAL A 6 -10.98 -48.17 17.00
C VAL A 6 -11.89 -47.69 15.86
N ARG A 7 -13.21 -47.52 16.09
CA ARG A 7 -14.13 -46.96 15.08
C ARG A 7 -13.88 -45.48 14.74
N LYS A 8 -13.14 -44.73 15.57
CA LYS A 8 -12.82 -43.31 15.34
C LYS A 8 -11.58 -43.11 14.44
N LEU A 9 -10.85 -44.18 14.12
CA LEU A 9 -9.57 -44.14 13.39
C LEU A 9 -9.65 -44.56 11.91
N ALA A 10 -10.85 -44.71 11.35
CA ALA A 10 -11.03 -44.99 9.91
C ALA A 10 -12.18 -44.18 9.30
N SER A 11 -12.35 -42.91 9.67
CA SER A 11 -13.24 -42.03 8.90
C SER A 11 -12.61 -41.78 7.53
N VAL A 12 -13.18 -42.39 6.49
CA VAL A 12 -12.77 -42.15 5.10
C VAL A 12 -12.88 -40.66 4.81
N GLN A 13 -11.74 -40.02 4.50
CA GLN A 13 -11.70 -38.60 4.16
C GLN A 13 -12.38 -38.38 2.81
N ALA A 14 -13.26 -37.37 2.72
CA ALA A 14 -13.90 -36.99 1.46
C ALA A 14 -12.84 -36.59 0.42
N LYS A 15 -13.03 -37.03 -0.82
CA LYS A 15 -12.14 -36.77 -1.95
C LYS A 15 -12.98 -36.50 -3.20
N PRO A 16 -12.40 -35.86 -4.23
CA PRO A 16 -13.03 -35.73 -5.55
C PRO A 16 -13.63 -37.04 -6.05
N VAL A 17 -14.92 -37.00 -6.39
CA VAL A 17 -15.69 -38.18 -6.84
C VAL A 17 -15.37 -38.53 -8.28
N LEU A 18 -15.03 -37.54 -9.10
CA LEU A 18 -14.67 -37.73 -10.51
C LEU A 18 -13.16 -37.61 -10.72
N LYS A 19 -12.66 -38.30 -11.75
CA LYS A 19 -11.44 -37.86 -12.43
C LYS A 19 -11.83 -36.66 -13.28
N TRP A 20 -11.17 -35.52 -13.08
CA TRP A 20 -11.50 -34.29 -13.78
C TRP A 20 -10.27 -33.73 -14.49
N ALA A 21 -10.44 -33.34 -15.75
CA ALA A 21 -9.38 -32.64 -16.47
C ALA A 21 -9.10 -31.30 -15.76
N GLY A 22 -7.83 -31.01 -15.46
CA GLY A 22 -7.45 -29.82 -14.69
C GLY A 22 -7.60 -29.94 -13.17
N GLY A 23 -7.95 -31.13 -12.64
CA GLY A 23 -8.12 -31.34 -11.20
C GLY A 23 -6.92 -30.90 -10.35
N LYS A 24 -7.16 -29.97 -9.43
CA LYS A 24 -6.12 -29.27 -8.65
C LYS A 24 -5.53 -30.06 -7.49
N THR A 25 -5.83 -31.35 -7.36
CA THR A 25 -5.30 -32.20 -6.27
C THR A 25 -3.78 -32.17 -6.18
N GLN A 26 -3.06 -32.07 -7.32
CA GLN A 26 -1.60 -31.98 -7.34
C GLN A 26 -1.06 -30.61 -6.91
N MET A 27 -1.87 -29.54 -7.03
CA MET A 27 -1.52 -28.16 -6.67
C MET A 27 -1.94 -27.80 -5.24
N LEU A 28 -2.60 -28.70 -4.50
CA LEU A 28 -3.05 -28.42 -3.14
C LEU A 28 -1.91 -28.02 -2.19
N GLY A 29 -0.70 -28.55 -2.39
CA GLY A 29 0.47 -28.19 -1.60
C GLY A 29 0.86 -26.71 -1.74
N ASP A 30 0.62 -26.11 -2.90
CA ASP A 30 0.91 -24.71 -3.20
C ASP A 30 -0.30 -23.80 -2.92
N LEU A 31 -1.51 -24.34 -3.06
CA LEU A 31 -2.79 -23.63 -2.88
C LEU A 31 -3.17 -23.45 -1.40
N LEU A 32 -3.07 -24.51 -0.58
CA LEU A 32 -3.52 -24.47 0.83
C LEU A 32 -2.78 -23.42 1.68
N PRO A 33 -1.45 -23.20 1.54
CA PRO A 33 -0.76 -22.15 2.29
C PRO A 33 -1.24 -20.73 1.99
N LYS A 34 -1.96 -20.52 0.88
CA LYS A 34 -2.49 -19.22 0.45
C LYS A 34 -3.92 -18.96 0.91
N VAL A 35 -4.60 -19.98 1.42
CA VAL A 35 -5.97 -19.86 1.95
C VAL A 35 -5.95 -18.97 3.19
N PRO A 36 -6.87 -18.00 3.31
CA PRO A 36 -6.93 -17.15 4.50
C PRO A 36 -7.18 -17.98 5.76
N ALA A 37 -6.53 -17.59 6.88
CA ALA A 37 -6.67 -18.28 8.16
C ALA A 37 -8.12 -18.29 8.69
N SER A 38 -8.90 -17.27 8.32
CA SER A 38 -10.33 -17.16 8.60
C SER A 38 -11.05 -16.53 7.41
N TYR A 39 -12.21 -17.05 7.05
CA TYR A 39 -13.08 -16.51 6.01
C TYR A 39 -14.55 -16.77 6.36
N GLY A 40 -15.45 -16.04 5.69
CA GLY A 40 -16.89 -16.25 5.77
C GLY A 40 -17.29 -17.54 5.07
N ARG A 41 -17.92 -17.43 3.90
CA ARG A 41 -18.26 -18.59 3.06
C ARG A 41 -17.12 -18.94 2.12
N TYR A 42 -17.11 -20.21 1.72
CA TYR A 42 -16.33 -20.69 0.59
C TYR A 42 -17.17 -20.63 -0.70
N ILE A 43 -16.65 -20.03 -1.77
CA ILE A 43 -17.35 -19.94 -3.06
C ILE A 43 -16.45 -20.50 -4.17
N GLU A 44 -16.94 -21.49 -4.91
CA GLU A 44 -16.24 -22.10 -6.05
C GLU A 44 -17.20 -22.22 -7.25
N PRO A 45 -17.24 -21.20 -8.13
CA PRO A 45 -18.21 -21.15 -9.25
C PRO A 45 -17.76 -21.93 -10.49
N PHE A 46 -16.56 -22.52 -10.44
CA PHE A 46 -16.01 -23.45 -11.45
C PHE A 46 -15.71 -24.79 -10.79
N PHE A 47 -16.74 -25.44 -10.26
CA PHE A 47 -16.56 -26.54 -9.31
C PHE A 47 -15.84 -27.76 -9.92
N GLY A 48 -16.20 -28.17 -11.14
CA GLY A 48 -15.55 -29.31 -11.80
C GLY A 48 -15.43 -30.55 -10.91
N GLY A 49 -14.19 -30.88 -10.51
CA GLY A 49 -13.88 -32.00 -9.61
C GLY A 49 -13.90 -31.70 -8.10
N GLY A 50 -13.97 -30.42 -7.69
CA GLY A 50 -14.07 -29.99 -6.30
C GLY A 50 -12.83 -30.23 -5.44
N ALA A 51 -11.62 -30.24 -6.04
CA ALA A 51 -10.40 -30.61 -5.32
C ALA A 51 -10.10 -29.69 -4.11
N MET A 52 -10.31 -28.38 -4.27
CA MET A 52 -10.13 -27.41 -3.18
C MET A 52 -11.22 -27.57 -2.11
N PHE A 53 -12.49 -27.66 -2.51
CA PHE A 53 -13.61 -27.91 -1.61
C PHE A 53 -13.42 -29.15 -0.73
N PHE A 54 -13.07 -30.31 -1.31
CA PHE A 54 -12.90 -31.54 -0.53
C PHE A 54 -11.66 -31.53 0.37
N ALA A 55 -10.65 -30.71 0.04
CA ALA A 55 -9.48 -30.51 0.88
C ALA A 55 -9.80 -29.62 2.09
N LEU A 56 -10.60 -28.57 1.90
CA LEU A 56 -10.97 -27.61 2.95
C LEU A 56 -12.14 -28.09 3.83
N GLN A 57 -13.08 -28.84 3.25
CA GLN A 57 -14.35 -29.25 3.90
C GLN A 57 -15.05 -28.08 4.63
N PRO A 58 -15.36 -26.98 3.92
CA PRO A 58 -15.94 -25.80 4.53
C PRO A 58 -17.29 -26.10 5.19
N GLU A 59 -17.60 -25.39 6.28
CA GLU A 59 -18.88 -25.53 6.99
C GLU A 59 -20.05 -24.79 6.29
N ASN A 60 -19.74 -23.81 5.45
CA ASN A 60 -20.71 -23.06 4.67
C ASN A 60 -20.12 -22.71 3.30
N ALA A 61 -20.68 -23.30 2.25
CA ALA A 61 -20.12 -23.19 0.90
C ALA A 61 -21.19 -22.98 -0.16
N ILE A 62 -20.77 -22.35 -1.25
CA ILE A 62 -21.53 -22.22 -2.49
C ILE A 62 -20.66 -22.80 -3.58
N ILE A 63 -21.12 -23.89 -4.18
CA ILE A 63 -20.44 -24.54 -5.28
C ILE A 63 -21.31 -24.45 -6.52
N ALA A 64 -20.72 -24.07 -7.65
CA ALA A 64 -21.45 -23.96 -8.89
C ALA A 64 -20.64 -24.40 -10.10
N ASP A 65 -21.36 -24.76 -11.15
CA ASP A 65 -20.80 -25.11 -12.45
C ASP A 65 -21.90 -24.88 -13.50
N SER A 66 -21.50 -24.56 -14.74
CA SER A 66 -22.43 -24.39 -15.85
C SER A 66 -22.95 -25.73 -16.39
N ASN A 67 -22.30 -26.85 -16.05
CA ASN A 67 -22.68 -28.17 -16.54
C ASN A 67 -23.82 -28.79 -15.71
N PRO A 68 -25.04 -28.90 -16.27
CA PRO A 68 -26.21 -29.39 -15.53
C PRO A 68 -26.13 -30.88 -15.18
N GLU A 69 -25.45 -31.71 -15.97
CA GLU A 69 -25.27 -33.14 -15.66
C GLU A 69 -24.35 -33.31 -14.45
N LEU A 70 -23.28 -32.50 -14.37
CA LEU A 70 -22.35 -32.48 -13.24
C LEU A 70 -23.04 -32.02 -11.96
N ILE A 71 -23.83 -30.95 -12.04
CA ILE A 71 -24.55 -30.43 -10.88
C ILE A 71 -25.65 -31.39 -10.41
N ASN A 72 -26.36 -32.06 -11.34
CA ASN A 72 -27.26 -33.15 -10.96
C ASN A 72 -26.49 -34.21 -10.16
N MET A 73 -25.33 -34.67 -10.65
CA MET A 73 -24.53 -35.67 -9.95
C MET A 73 -24.18 -35.24 -8.52
N TYR A 74 -23.65 -34.04 -8.31
CA TYR A 74 -23.31 -33.57 -6.96
C TYR A 74 -24.52 -33.41 -6.04
N ARG A 75 -25.66 -32.93 -6.56
CA ARG A 75 -26.92 -32.85 -5.79
C ARG A 75 -27.42 -34.22 -5.36
N GLN A 76 -27.33 -35.23 -6.23
CA GLN A 76 -27.75 -36.59 -5.89
C GLN A 76 -26.77 -37.26 -4.92
N ILE A 77 -25.47 -36.99 -5.01
CA ILE A 77 -24.52 -37.46 -3.98
C ILE A 77 -24.80 -36.76 -2.64
N ALA A 78 -25.11 -35.47 -2.63
CA ALA A 78 -25.43 -34.75 -1.39
C ALA A 78 -26.69 -35.33 -0.72
N ASN A 79 -27.76 -35.53 -1.47
CA ASN A 79 -29.10 -35.76 -0.89
C ASN A 79 -29.62 -37.20 -1.01
N HIS A 80 -29.11 -37.99 -1.97
CA HIS A 80 -29.66 -39.30 -2.36
C HIS A 80 -28.56 -40.35 -2.60
N VAL A 81 -27.45 -40.29 -1.83
CA VAL A 81 -26.25 -41.10 -2.06
C VAL A 81 -26.51 -42.61 -2.11
N GLU A 82 -27.41 -43.14 -1.29
CA GLU A 82 -27.70 -44.58 -1.26
C GLU A 82 -28.43 -45.05 -2.52
N ASP A 83 -29.26 -44.21 -3.13
CA ASP A 83 -29.88 -44.52 -4.42
C ASP A 83 -28.83 -44.53 -5.55
N VAL A 84 -27.90 -43.56 -5.53
CA VAL A 84 -26.77 -43.53 -6.46
C VAL A 84 -25.90 -44.79 -6.32
N ILE A 85 -25.59 -45.21 -5.09
CA ILE A 85 -24.85 -46.45 -4.80
C ILE A 85 -25.60 -47.67 -5.33
N ARG A 86 -26.93 -47.73 -5.13
CA ARG A 86 -27.76 -48.84 -5.62
C ARG A 86 -27.67 -48.99 -7.13
N TYR A 87 -27.76 -47.90 -7.89
CA TYR A 87 -27.60 -47.93 -9.36
C TYR A 87 -26.15 -48.24 -9.78
N LEU A 88 -25.15 -47.68 -9.09
CA LEU A 88 -23.73 -47.97 -9.42
C LEU A 88 -23.39 -49.45 -9.28
N ARG A 89 -23.99 -50.16 -8.31
CA ARG A 89 -23.79 -51.61 -8.10
C ARG A 89 -24.30 -52.46 -9.27
N THR A 90 -25.23 -51.95 -10.08
CA THR A 90 -25.76 -52.69 -11.24
C THR A 90 -24.91 -52.54 -12.50
N TYR A 91 -23.94 -51.63 -12.51
CA TYR A 91 -23.12 -51.37 -13.69
C TYR A 91 -21.83 -52.19 -13.67
N GLU A 92 -21.65 -53.01 -14.71
CA GLU A 92 -20.45 -53.82 -14.92
C GLU A 92 -19.46 -53.16 -15.87
N ASN A 93 -18.17 -53.35 -15.63
CA ASN A 93 -17.09 -52.80 -16.46
C ASN A 93 -16.87 -53.64 -17.73
N THR A 94 -17.86 -53.66 -18.63
CA THR A 94 -17.78 -54.32 -19.94
C THR A 94 -17.90 -53.28 -21.06
N SER A 95 -17.37 -53.61 -22.25
CA SER A 95 -17.45 -52.70 -23.40
C SER A 95 -18.91 -52.50 -23.83
N GLU A 96 -19.68 -53.59 -23.78
CA GLU A 96 -21.09 -53.65 -24.14
C GLU A 96 -21.91 -52.76 -23.20
N MET A 97 -21.74 -52.92 -21.88
CA MET A 97 -22.42 -52.10 -20.87
C MET A 97 -22.02 -50.63 -20.97
N PHE A 98 -20.73 -50.34 -21.20
CA PHE A 98 -20.25 -48.97 -21.37
C PHE A 98 -20.99 -48.25 -22.50
N TYR A 99 -21.08 -48.86 -23.67
CA TYR A 99 -21.75 -48.22 -24.81
C TYR A 99 -23.26 -48.12 -24.61
N ALA A 100 -23.90 -49.14 -24.03
CA ALA A 100 -25.32 -49.10 -23.68
C ALA A 100 -25.64 -47.95 -22.71
N VAL A 101 -24.87 -47.81 -21.62
CA VAL A 101 -25.05 -46.73 -20.64
C VAL A 101 -24.71 -45.37 -21.24
N ARG A 102 -23.72 -45.29 -22.14
CA ARG A 102 -23.35 -44.04 -22.82
C ARG A 102 -24.47 -43.51 -23.72
N GLU A 103 -25.21 -44.40 -24.38
CA GLU A 103 -26.34 -44.03 -25.24
C GLU A 103 -27.56 -43.50 -24.48
N LEU A 104 -27.67 -43.78 -23.17
CA LEU A 104 -28.74 -43.25 -22.34
C LEU A 104 -28.70 -41.72 -22.28
N ASP A 105 -29.86 -41.11 -22.44
CA ASP A 105 -30.08 -39.68 -22.26
C ASP A 105 -30.32 -39.38 -20.78
N TRP A 106 -29.35 -38.74 -20.13
CA TRP A 106 -29.39 -38.47 -18.69
C TRP A 106 -30.59 -37.62 -18.27
N THR A 107 -31.14 -36.80 -19.18
CA THR A 107 -32.32 -35.96 -18.90
C THR A 107 -33.62 -36.76 -18.76
N LYS A 108 -33.62 -38.01 -19.26
CA LYS A 108 -34.77 -38.92 -19.22
C LYS A 108 -34.66 -40.00 -18.14
N LEU A 109 -33.52 -40.08 -17.47
CA LEU A 109 -33.29 -41.02 -16.38
C LEU A 109 -33.80 -40.44 -15.05
N PRO A 110 -34.16 -41.30 -14.08
CA PRO A 110 -34.24 -40.90 -12.68
C PRO A 110 -32.96 -40.17 -12.26
N GLN A 111 -33.07 -39.06 -11.52
CA GLN A 111 -31.94 -38.19 -11.23
C GLN A 111 -30.75 -38.91 -10.59
N ALA A 112 -31.01 -39.82 -9.63
CA ALA A 112 -29.99 -40.63 -8.99
C ALA A 112 -29.33 -41.65 -9.96
N GLU A 113 -30.08 -42.19 -10.92
CA GLU A 113 -29.52 -43.05 -11.98
C GLU A 113 -28.68 -42.23 -12.96
N ALA A 114 -29.12 -41.03 -13.33
CA ALA A 114 -28.32 -40.11 -14.13
C ALA A 114 -26.96 -39.80 -13.46
N ALA A 115 -26.96 -39.55 -12.15
CA ALA A 115 -25.73 -39.36 -11.38
C ALA A 115 -24.83 -40.61 -11.38
N ALA A 116 -25.41 -41.79 -11.15
CA ALA A 116 -24.68 -43.07 -11.21
C ALA A 116 -24.07 -43.31 -12.60
N ARG A 117 -24.82 -43.01 -13.67
CA ARG A 117 -24.36 -43.05 -15.06
C ARG A 117 -23.14 -42.16 -15.26
N THR A 118 -23.19 -40.90 -14.81
CA THR A 118 -22.06 -39.95 -14.98
C THR A 118 -20.79 -40.47 -14.28
N ILE A 119 -20.92 -40.99 -13.05
CA ILE A 119 -19.80 -41.58 -12.30
C ILE A 119 -19.25 -42.81 -13.01
N PHE A 120 -20.12 -43.72 -13.44
CA PHE A 120 -19.72 -44.93 -14.15
C PHE A 120 -18.96 -44.61 -15.43
N LEU A 121 -19.51 -43.73 -16.28
CA LEU A 121 -18.86 -43.32 -17.53
C LEU A 121 -17.50 -42.68 -17.24
N ASN A 122 -17.39 -41.78 -16.26
CA ASN A 122 -16.11 -41.17 -15.89
C ASN A 122 -15.08 -42.20 -15.38
N ARG A 123 -15.50 -43.20 -14.61
CA ARG A 123 -14.58 -44.19 -14.04
C ARG A 123 -14.10 -45.23 -15.06
N THR A 124 -14.81 -45.37 -16.17
CA THR A 124 -14.61 -46.44 -17.17
C THR A 124 -14.18 -45.91 -18.54
N CYS A 125 -14.39 -44.63 -18.85
CA CYS A 125 -14.01 -44.01 -20.13
C CYS A 125 -12.50 -43.74 -20.22
N PHE A 126 -12.01 -43.54 -21.44
CA PHE A 126 -10.61 -43.21 -21.68
C PHE A 126 -10.16 -41.96 -20.90
N ASN A 127 -9.14 -42.14 -20.04
CA ASN A 127 -8.53 -41.14 -19.17
C ASN A 127 -9.46 -40.44 -18.17
N GLY A 128 -10.68 -40.96 -17.96
CA GLY A 128 -11.67 -40.29 -17.10
C GLY A 128 -12.03 -38.89 -17.58
N LEU A 129 -12.02 -38.67 -18.90
CA LEU A 129 -12.40 -37.40 -19.49
C LEU A 129 -13.92 -37.25 -19.46
N TYR A 130 -14.39 -36.05 -19.15
CA TYR A 130 -15.76 -35.64 -19.41
C TYR A 130 -15.79 -34.82 -20.70
N ARG A 131 -16.40 -35.36 -21.77
CA ARG A 131 -16.47 -34.70 -23.07
C ARG A 131 -17.80 -34.97 -23.75
N VAL A 132 -18.41 -33.91 -24.27
CA VAL A 132 -19.67 -33.96 -25.01
C VAL A 132 -19.48 -33.54 -26.47
N ASN A 133 -20.37 -33.99 -27.36
CA ASN A 133 -20.47 -33.50 -28.73
C ASN A 133 -21.26 -32.18 -28.78
N LYS A 134 -21.44 -31.59 -29.98
CA LYS A 134 -22.22 -30.35 -30.16
C LYS A 134 -23.69 -30.49 -29.72
N GLN A 135 -24.20 -31.72 -29.72
CA GLN A 135 -25.54 -32.09 -29.25
C GLN A 135 -25.60 -32.28 -27.72
N GLY A 136 -24.49 -32.10 -27.00
CA GLY A 136 -24.43 -32.25 -25.54
C GLY A 136 -24.32 -33.70 -25.05
N GLN A 137 -24.11 -34.67 -25.94
CA GLN A 137 -24.03 -36.09 -25.60
C GLN A 137 -22.59 -36.51 -25.32
N PHE A 138 -22.40 -37.28 -24.24
CA PHE A 138 -21.09 -37.82 -23.87
C PHE A 138 -20.48 -38.68 -24.98
N ASN A 139 -19.25 -38.38 -25.41
CA ASN A 139 -18.63 -38.99 -26.60
C ASN A 139 -17.22 -39.56 -26.38
N VAL A 140 -16.82 -39.82 -25.12
CA VAL A 140 -15.53 -40.45 -24.82
C VAL A 140 -15.63 -41.97 -25.05
N PRO A 141 -14.62 -42.62 -25.65
CA PRO A 141 -14.61 -44.07 -25.83
C PRO A 141 -14.31 -44.82 -24.53
N TYR A 142 -14.57 -46.13 -24.53
CA TYR A 142 -14.27 -47.02 -23.40
C TYR A 142 -12.76 -47.07 -23.11
N GLY A 143 -12.39 -46.99 -21.82
CA GLY A 143 -11.01 -46.86 -21.36
C GLY A 143 -10.25 -48.17 -21.13
N LYS A 144 -10.94 -49.33 -21.17
CA LYS A 144 -10.36 -50.68 -21.01
C LYS A 144 -9.56 -50.87 -19.70
N TYR A 145 -9.99 -50.24 -18.61
CA TYR A 145 -9.37 -50.44 -17.29
C TYR A 145 -9.67 -51.84 -16.75
N LYS A 146 -8.70 -52.52 -16.12
CA LYS A 146 -8.87 -53.89 -15.61
C LYS A 146 -9.82 -53.99 -14.42
N ASN A 147 -9.73 -53.08 -13.46
CA ASN A 147 -10.58 -53.06 -12.27
C ASN A 147 -10.79 -51.61 -11.78
N PRO A 148 -11.55 -50.79 -12.52
CA PRO A 148 -11.86 -49.44 -12.08
C PRO A 148 -12.76 -49.50 -10.84
N LYS A 149 -12.45 -48.68 -9.83
CA LYS A 149 -13.34 -48.49 -8.67
C LYS A 149 -14.57 -47.69 -9.10
N ILE A 150 -15.59 -48.39 -9.59
CA ILE A 150 -16.85 -47.82 -10.10
C ILE A 150 -17.71 -47.33 -8.93
N CYS A 151 -17.92 -48.19 -7.92
CA CYS A 151 -18.68 -47.86 -6.72
C CYS A 151 -17.72 -47.77 -5.52
N ASP A 152 -17.37 -46.55 -5.13
CA ASP A 152 -16.62 -46.28 -3.90
C ASP A 152 -17.60 -45.87 -2.79
N GLU A 153 -18.27 -46.82 -2.18
CA GLU A 153 -19.37 -46.52 -1.25
C GLU A 153 -18.95 -45.63 -0.09
N ASP A 154 -17.82 -45.95 0.57
CA ASP A 154 -17.34 -45.16 1.69
C ASP A 154 -16.90 -43.76 1.24
N GLY A 155 -16.25 -43.65 0.07
CA GLY A 155 -15.88 -42.37 -0.52
C GLY A 155 -17.10 -41.53 -0.90
N LEU A 156 -18.15 -42.14 -1.44
CA LEU A 156 -19.40 -41.47 -1.81
C LEU A 156 -20.17 -41.00 -0.58
N ARG A 157 -20.26 -41.81 0.48
CA ARG A 157 -20.86 -41.40 1.76
C ARG A 157 -20.07 -40.29 2.43
N ALA A 158 -18.73 -40.32 2.36
CA ALA A 158 -17.89 -39.24 2.85
C ALA A 158 -18.09 -37.94 2.04
N ALA A 159 -18.14 -38.03 0.71
CA ALA A 159 -18.42 -36.90 -0.16
C ALA A 159 -19.83 -36.33 0.09
N SER A 160 -20.83 -37.18 0.28
CA SER A 160 -22.21 -36.80 0.63
C SER A 160 -22.24 -35.91 1.87
N LYS A 161 -21.58 -36.32 2.96
CA LYS A 161 -21.49 -35.53 4.20
C LYS A 161 -20.84 -34.16 4.01
N ALA A 162 -19.83 -34.05 3.15
CA ALA A 162 -19.20 -32.77 2.84
C ALA A 162 -20.11 -31.88 1.98
N LEU A 163 -20.71 -32.45 0.93
CA LEU A 163 -21.57 -31.73 -0.02
C LEU A 163 -22.87 -31.24 0.60
N GLN A 164 -23.39 -31.90 1.64
CA GLN A 164 -24.56 -31.44 2.40
C GLN A 164 -24.36 -30.08 3.08
N LYS A 165 -23.13 -29.62 3.22
CA LYS A 165 -22.78 -28.31 3.79
C LYS A 165 -22.68 -27.19 2.73
N ALA A 166 -23.01 -27.50 1.47
CA ALA A 166 -22.88 -26.58 0.37
C ALA A 166 -24.22 -26.37 -0.36
N ASP A 167 -24.48 -25.13 -0.75
CA ASP A 167 -25.49 -24.82 -1.75
C ASP A 167 -24.94 -25.16 -3.13
N ILE A 168 -25.56 -26.13 -3.80
CA ILE A 168 -25.10 -26.68 -5.09
C ILE A 168 -25.91 -26.07 -6.23
N ILE A 169 -25.30 -25.17 -6.99
CA ILE A 169 -25.97 -24.32 -7.99
C ILE A 169 -25.56 -24.72 -9.41
N CYS A 170 -26.55 -24.79 -10.31
CA CYS A 170 -26.29 -24.89 -11.75
C CYS A 170 -26.47 -23.48 -12.31
N GLY A 171 -25.40 -22.86 -12.78
CA GLY A 171 -25.47 -21.46 -13.20
C GLY A 171 -24.16 -20.92 -13.74
N ASP A 172 -24.26 -19.76 -14.37
CA ASP A 172 -23.11 -18.99 -14.83
C ASP A 172 -22.30 -18.43 -13.65
N TYR A 173 -20.97 -18.39 -13.81
CA TYR A 173 -20.05 -17.98 -12.75
C TYR A 173 -20.22 -16.51 -12.36
N LEU A 174 -20.51 -15.60 -13.30
CA LEU A 174 -20.71 -14.18 -12.99
C LEU A 174 -21.94 -14.00 -12.13
N LEU A 175 -23.06 -14.63 -12.51
CA LEU A 175 -24.30 -14.55 -11.73
C LEU A 175 -24.11 -15.13 -10.32
N VAL A 176 -23.41 -16.25 -10.19
CA VAL A 176 -23.11 -16.83 -8.87
C VAL A 176 -22.26 -15.87 -8.03
N LEU A 177 -21.21 -15.29 -8.60
CA LEU A 177 -20.37 -14.33 -7.88
C LEU A 177 -21.13 -13.05 -7.51
N GLU A 178 -21.98 -12.53 -8.41
CA GLU A 178 -22.77 -11.33 -8.17
C GLU A 178 -23.80 -11.51 -7.06
N HIS A 179 -24.60 -12.58 -7.15
CA HIS A 179 -25.70 -12.83 -6.24
C HIS A 179 -25.22 -13.24 -4.85
N TYR A 180 -24.15 -14.02 -4.78
CA TYR A 180 -23.78 -14.65 -3.53
C TYR A 180 -22.59 -13.99 -2.85
N ALA A 181 -21.54 -13.52 -3.53
CA ALA A 181 -20.31 -13.12 -2.84
C ALA A 181 -20.47 -11.88 -1.94
N GLN A 182 -20.00 -11.99 -0.69
CA GLN A 182 -20.02 -10.93 0.33
C GLN A 182 -18.61 -10.65 0.87
N ALA A 183 -18.44 -9.49 1.52
CA ALA A 183 -17.19 -9.11 2.16
C ALA A 183 -16.75 -10.17 3.18
N GLY A 184 -15.47 -10.54 3.16
CA GLY A 184 -14.89 -11.57 4.02
C GLY A 184 -15.02 -13.01 3.50
N ASP A 185 -15.77 -13.26 2.42
CA ASP A 185 -15.84 -14.59 1.79
C ASP A 185 -14.50 -14.96 1.13
N PHE A 186 -14.23 -16.27 1.06
CA PHE A 186 -13.11 -16.83 0.29
C PHE A 186 -13.64 -17.46 -1.00
N ILE A 187 -13.08 -17.00 -2.12
CA ILE A 187 -13.49 -17.37 -3.47
C ILE A 187 -12.33 -18.08 -4.17
N PHE A 188 -12.56 -19.31 -4.62
CA PHE A 188 -11.61 -20.05 -5.44
C PHE A 188 -12.09 -20.10 -6.89
N LEU A 189 -11.26 -19.56 -7.80
CA LEU A 189 -11.57 -19.44 -9.22
C LEU A 189 -10.63 -20.32 -10.04
N ASP A 190 -11.20 -21.33 -10.69
CA ASP A 190 -10.48 -22.22 -11.59
C ASP A 190 -11.17 -22.29 -12.97
N PRO A 191 -11.17 -21.17 -13.73
CA PRO A 191 -11.81 -21.13 -15.05
C PRO A 191 -11.09 -22.08 -16.03
N PRO A 192 -11.73 -22.43 -17.16
CA PRO A 192 -11.01 -23.05 -18.28
C PRO A 192 -9.80 -22.21 -18.69
N TYR A 193 -8.64 -22.86 -18.91
CA TYR A 193 -7.37 -22.15 -19.15
C TYR A 193 -7.22 -21.61 -20.57
N LEU A 194 -6.54 -20.47 -20.69
CA LEU A 194 -6.08 -19.95 -21.98
C LEU A 194 -5.05 -20.90 -22.63
N PRO A 195 -5.15 -21.18 -23.94
CA PRO A 195 -4.16 -21.97 -24.66
C PRO A 195 -2.83 -21.22 -24.78
N ILE A 196 -1.70 -21.90 -24.52
CA ILE A 196 -0.35 -21.28 -24.53
C ILE A 196 0.26 -21.24 -25.95
N SER A 197 -0.34 -21.90 -26.94
CA SER A 197 0.06 -21.81 -28.36
C SER A 197 -1.10 -22.05 -29.32
N GLU A 198 -1.01 -21.53 -30.55
CA GLU A 198 -2.00 -21.76 -31.64
C GLU A 198 -2.27 -23.25 -31.93
N TYR A 199 -1.35 -24.15 -31.56
CA TYR A 199 -1.43 -25.59 -31.77
C TYR A 199 -1.78 -26.39 -30.50
N ALA A 200 -1.87 -25.76 -29.33
CA ALA A 200 -2.26 -26.40 -28.07
C ALA A 200 -3.78 -26.42 -27.91
N ASP A 201 -4.48 -27.03 -28.87
CA ASP A 201 -5.93 -27.11 -28.87
C ASP A 201 -6.47 -28.07 -27.80
N PHE A 202 -6.67 -27.53 -26.60
CA PHE A 202 -7.64 -28.06 -25.64
C PHE A 202 -9.10 -27.69 -26.00
N LYS A 203 -9.36 -27.33 -27.28
CA LYS A 203 -10.65 -26.88 -27.88
C LYS A 203 -11.81 -27.90 -27.89
N ARG A 204 -11.90 -28.86 -26.94
CA ARG A 204 -12.86 -29.97 -27.03
C ARG A 204 -13.75 -30.24 -25.81
N TYR A 205 -13.75 -29.43 -24.75
CA TYR A 205 -14.34 -29.84 -23.46
C TYR A 205 -15.41 -28.93 -22.84
N THR A 206 -16.31 -28.31 -23.62
CA THR A 206 -17.64 -27.83 -23.18
C THR A 206 -18.42 -27.35 -24.41
N LYS A 207 -19.76 -27.31 -24.34
CA LYS A 207 -20.61 -26.78 -25.43
C LYS A 207 -20.48 -25.25 -25.56
N GLU A 208 -20.24 -24.58 -24.44
CA GLU A 208 -19.95 -23.15 -24.31
C GLU A 208 -18.44 -22.97 -24.15
N GLN A 209 -17.83 -22.16 -25.01
CA GLN A 209 -16.38 -21.93 -25.05
C GLN A 209 -16.07 -20.73 -24.15
N PHE A 210 -15.10 -20.86 -23.24
CA PHE A 210 -14.59 -19.75 -22.43
C PHE A 210 -13.47 -19.07 -23.23
N TYR A 211 -13.74 -17.90 -23.78
CA TYR A 211 -12.86 -17.15 -24.67
C TYR A 211 -12.02 -16.11 -23.92
N GLU A 212 -11.15 -15.40 -24.65
CA GLU A 212 -10.36 -14.30 -24.09
C GLU A 212 -11.26 -13.21 -23.49
N GLU A 213 -12.40 -12.93 -24.13
CA GLU A 213 -13.40 -11.98 -23.64
C GLU A 213 -13.98 -12.40 -22.28
N ASP A 214 -14.20 -13.70 -22.06
CA ASP A 214 -14.68 -14.21 -20.78
C ASP A 214 -13.61 -14.08 -19.68
N HIS A 215 -12.33 -14.22 -20.03
CA HIS A 215 -11.24 -13.94 -19.09
C HIS A 215 -11.16 -12.44 -18.73
N ILE A 216 -11.45 -11.55 -19.68
CA ILE A 216 -11.52 -10.10 -19.42
C ILE A 216 -12.70 -9.79 -18.49
N GLU A 217 -13.88 -10.36 -18.73
CA GLU A 217 -15.05 -10.17 -17.85
C GLU A 217 -14.81 -10.76 -16.46
N LEU A 218 -14.21 -11.95 -16.36
CA LEU A 218 -13.80 -12.51 -15.06
C LEU A 218 -12.82 -11.59 -14.33
N ALA A 219 -11.85 -10.98 -15.02
CA ALA A 219 -10.91 -10.06 -14.39
C ALA A 219 -11.63 -8.81 -13.84
N LYS A 220 -12.62 -8.26 -14.55
CA LYS A 220 -13.46 -7.16 -14.05
C LYS A 220 -14.25 -7.56 -12.81
N MET A 221 -14.80 -8.77 -12.80
CA MET A 221 -15.50 -9.32 -11.64
C MET A 221 -14.53 -9.51 -10.45
N VAL A 222 -13.33 -10.03 -10.66
CA VAL A 222 -12.29 -10.17 -9.63
C VAL A 222 -11.95 -8.82 -9.01
N MET A 223 -11.80 -7.76 -9.80
CA MET A 223 -11.58 -6.40 -9.28
C MET A 223 -12.77 -5.93 -8.43
N THR A 224 -14.00 -6.19 -8.86
CA THR A 224 -15.21 -5.84 -8.11
C THR A 224 -15.28 -6.58 -6.76
N LEU A 225 -14.90 -7.85 -6.73
CA LEU A 225 -14.87 -8.67 -5.52
C LEU A 225 -13.73 -8.27 -4.58
N HIS A 226 -12.57 -7.93 -5.11
CA HIS A 226 -11.46 -7.33 -4.36
C HIS A 226 -11.92 -6.05 -3.64
N GLU A 227 -12.54 -5.12 -4.37
CA GLU A 227 -13.11 -3.88 -3.83
C GLU A 227 -14.20 -4.13 -2.78
N ARG A 228 -15.00 -5.19 -2.96
CA ARG A 228 -16.02 -5.62 -2.01
C ARG A 228 -15.43 -6.16 -0.70
N GLY A 229 -14.16 -6.58 -0.71
CA GLY A 229 -13.45 -7.11 0.45
C GLY A 229 -13.45 -8.64 0.52
N CYS A 230 -13.48 -9.34 -0.61
CA CYS A 230 -13.36 -10.81 -0.67
C CYS A 230 -11.89 -11.25 -0.73
N HIS A 231 -11.59 -12.44 -0.22
CA HIS A 231 -10.33 -13.15 -0.48
C HIS A 231 -10.48 -13.99 -1.73
N ILE A 232 -9.55 -13.90 -2.69
CA ILE A 232 -9.67 -14.63 -3.94
C ILE A 232 -8.34 -15.32 -4.26
N ILE A 233 -8.42 -16.59 -4.64
CA ILE A 233 -7.33 -17.33 -5.27
C ILE A 233 -7.81 -17.74 -6.65
N LEU A 234 -7.02 -17.40 -7.68
CA LEU A 234 -7.31 -17.76 -9.06
C LEU A 234 -6.18 -18.61 -9.63
N THR A 235 -6.53 -19.66 -10.36
CA THR A 235 -5.58 -20.49 -11.11
C THR A 235 -5.78 -20.35 -12.61
N ASN A 236 -4.69 -20.24 -13.37
CA ASN A 236 -4.75 -20.18 -14.84
C ASN A 236 -3.46 -20.75 -15.48
N SER A 237 -3.39 -20.78 -16.82
CA SER A 237 -2.16 -21.04 -17.55
C SER A 237 -1.16 -19.89 -17.42
N ASN A 238 0.14 -20.17 -17.56
CA ASN A 238 1.16 -19.13 -17.64
C ASN A 238 1.11 -18.42 -19.01
N HIS A 239 0.08 -17.61 -19.24
CA HIS A 239 -0.19 -16.88 -20.48
C HIS A 239 0.02 -15.37 -20.28
N PRO A 240 0.59 -14.63 -21.26
CA PRO A 240 0.84 -13.18 -21.14
C PRO A 240 -0.38 -12.36 -20.74
N LEU A 241 -1.55 -12.67 -21.30
CA LEU A 241 -2.81 -12.00 -20.96
C LEU A 241 -3.16 -12.13 -19.47
N VAL A 242 -2.82 -13.24 -18.81
CA VAL A 242 -3.08 -13.42 -17.36
C VAL A 242 -2.19 -12.47 -16.55
N HIS A 243 -0.93 -12.30 -16.94
CA HIS A 243 -0.03 -11.33 -16.31
C HIS A 243 -0.49 -9.89 -16.53
N GLU A 244 -1.08 -9.58 -17.69
CA GLU A 244 -1.67 -8.27 -17.97
C GLU A 244 -2.93 -8.00 -17.13
N LEU A 245 -3.89 -8.93 -17.15
CA LEU A 245 -5.18 -8.78 -16.47
C LEU A 245 -5.04 -8.68 -14.94
N TYR A 246 -4.06 -9.40 -14.37
CA TYR A 246 -3.85 -9.47 -12.92
C TYR A 246 -2.54 -8.81 -12.46
N ALA A 247 -1.94 -7.93 -13.28
CA ALA A 247 -0.70 -7.21 -12.98
C ALA A 247 -0.64 -6.53 -11.60
N PRO A 248 -1.75 -6.01 -11.01
CA PRO A 248 -1.72 -5.41 -9.68
C PRO A 248 -1.55 -6.40 -8.52
N PHE A 249 -1.65 -7.71 -8.76
CA PHE A 249 -1.69 -8.74 -7.71
C PHE A 249 -0.45 -9.65 -7.75
N THR A 250 -0.26 -10.42 -6.68
CA THR A 250 0.83 -11.41 -6.63
C THR A 250 0.53 -12.59 -7.54
N ILE A 251 1.44 -12.87 -8.48
CA ILE A 251 1.36 -14.00 -9.41
C ILE A 251 2.54 -14.93 -9.16
N ASP A 252 2.25 -16.18 -8.77
CA ASP A 252 3.23 -17.24 -8.60
C ASP A 252 3.18 -18.21 -9.77
N VAL A 253 4.32 -18.48 -10.41
CA VAL A 253 4.44 -19.46 -11.51
C VAL A 253 4.86 -20.82 -10.93
N ILE A 254 4.09 -21.87 -11.25
CA ILE A 254 4.27 -23.21 -10.70
C ILE A 254 4.47 -24.22 -11.82
N GLN A 255 5.43 -25.13 -11.62
CA GLN A 255 5.71 -26.22 -12.54
C GLN A 255 4.71 -27.36 -12.36
N THR A 256 3.94 -27.68 -13.41
CA THR A 256 2.94 -28.76 -13.40
C THR A 256 3.30 -29.93 -14.31
N LYS A 257 2.92 -31.14 -13.91
CA LYS A 257 3.15 -32.38 -14.68
C LYS A 257 1.92 -32.68 -15.53
N ARG A 258 1.97 -32.41 -16.85
CA ARG A 258 0.86 -32.70 -17.77
C ARG A 258 0.89 -34.17 -18.21
N HIS A 259 0.06 -35.02 -17.63
CA HIS A 259 -0.01 -36.46 -17.92
C HIS A 259 -0.82 -36.85 -19.18
N ILE A 260 -1.36 -35.88 -19.93
CA ILE A 260 -2.30 -36.12 -21.04
C ILE A 260 -1.59 -36.27 -22.41
N SER A 261 -0.31 -35.90 -22.52
CA SER A 261 0.48 -36.05 -23.76
C SER A 261 0.94 -37.50 -23.99
N CYS A 262 0.72 -38.02 -25.20
CA CYS A 262 1.20 -39.33 -25.64
C CYS A 262 2.74 -39.42 -25.76
N ASN A 263 3.45 -38.28 -25.74
CA ASN A 263 4.90 -38.21 -25.86
C ASN A 263 5.57 -37.88 -24.50
N GLY A 264 6.50 -38.72 -24.05
CA GLY A 264 7.08 -38.66 -22.70
C GLY A 264 7.95 -37.42 -22.44
N SER A 265 8.49 -36.79 -23.48
CA SER A 265 9.43 -35.67 -23.42
C SER A 265 8.77 -34.28 -23.31
N THR A 266 7.44 -34.16 -23.50
CA THR A 266 6.71 -32.87 -23.46
C THR A 266 5.85 -32.68 -22.20
N ARG A 267 6.11 -33.44 -21.12
CA ARG A 267 5.28 -33.50 -19.90
C ARG A 267 5.59 -32.43 -18.83
N LYS A 268 6.05 -31.25 -19.22
CA LYS A 268 6.25 -30.09 -18.32
C LYS A 268 5.33 -28.95 -18.78
N GLY A 269 4.54 -28.41 -17.86
CA GLY A 269 3.71 -27.23 -18.08
C GLY A 269 3.95 -26.22 -16.96
N GLU A 270 3.54 -24.98 -17.21
CA GLU A 270 3.55 -23.93 -16.20
C GLU A 270 2.14 -23.39 -16.06
N ASP A 271 1.68 -23.34 -14.82
CA ASP A 271 0.41 -22.75 -14.44
C ASP A 271 0.72 -21.63 -13.43
N VAL A 272 -0.22 -20.70 -13.26
CA VAL A 272 -0.07 -19.58 -12.34
C VAL A 272 -1.11 -19.63 -11.24
N ILE A 273 -0.72 -19.16 -10.05
CA ILE A 273 -1.63 -18.83 -8.95
C ILE A 273 -1.60 -17.33 -8.76
N VAL A 274 -2.76 -16.69 -8.88
CA VAL A 274 -2.94 -15.28 -8.55
C VAL A 274 -3.56 -15.20 -7.15
N THR A 275 -2.92 -14.48 -6.24
CA THR A 275 -3.43 -14.23 -4.89
C THR A 275 -3.95 -12.81 -4.80
N ILE A 276 -5.27 -12.65 -4.61
CA ILE A 276 -5.94 -11.35 -4.54
C ILE A 276 -6.49 -11.18 -3.11
N PRO A 277 -5.85 -10.35 -2.27
CA PRO A 277 -6.35 -10.06 -0.92
C PRO A 277 -7.58 -9.14 -0.98
N PRO A 278 -8.40 -9.05 0.07
CA PRO A 278 -9.47 -8.07 0.16
C PRO A 278 -8.91 -6.65 0.17
N LYS A 279 -9.62 -5.69 -0.44
CA LYS A 279 -9.25 -4.29 -0.31
C LYS A 279 -9.44 -3.84 1.14
N GLN A 280 -8.38 -3.30 1.74
CA GLN A 280 -8.47 -2.65 3.04
C GLN A 280 -9.37 -1.41 2.89
N ARG A 281 -10.53 -1.42 3.55
CA ARG A 281 -11.39 -0.23 3.61
C ARG A 281 -10.69 0.82 4.48
N THR A 282 -10.35 1.94 3.88
CA THR A 282 -9.90 3.15 4.59
C THR A 282 -11.09 3.70 5.39
N LEU A 283 -11.03 3.65 6.72
CA LEU A 283 -12.03 4.29 7.59
C LEU A 283 -11.86 5.81 7.56
N ILE A 284 -10.65 6.29 7.28
CA ILE A 284 -10.30 7.70 7.23
C ILE A 284 -10.68 8.30 5.87
N LYS A 285 -11.56 9.31 5.87
CA LYS A 285 -11.99 10.03 4.66
C LYS A 285 -11.28 11.37 4.53
N LEU A 286 -10.82 11.71 3.31
CA LEU A 286 -10.40 13.07 2.99
C LEU A 286 -11.65 13.94 2.78
N LEU A 287 -12.07 14.63 3.83
CA LEU A 287 -13.15 15.61 3.81
C LEU A 287 -12.53 17.01 3.82
N PRO A 288 -12.86 17.90 2.87
CA PRO A 288 -12.30 19.24 2.85
C PRO A 288 -12.73 20.00 4.11
N GLN A 289 -11.80 20.15 5.05
CA GLN A 289 -11.97 20.93 6.27
C GLN A 289 -11.31 22.31 6.07
N PRO A 290 -12.04 23.41 6.26
CA PRO A 290 -11.45 24.74 6.11
C PRO A 290 -10.37 24.96 7.19
N LEU A 291 -9.21 25.45 6.75
CA LEU A 291 -8.15 25.87 7.67
C LEU A 291 -8.51 27.22 8.30
N PRO A 292 -8.20 27.44 9.60
CA PRO A 292 -8.40 28.73 10.25
C PRO A 292 -7.69 29.86 9.49
N LYS A 293 -8.31 31.05 9.47
CA LYS A 293 -7.70 32.25 8.84
C LYS A 293 -6.30 32.53 9.36
N GLN A 294 -6.02 32.19 10.63
CA GLN A 294 -4.72 32.36 11.25
C GLN A 294 -3.60 31.57 10.56
N VAL A 295 -3.91 30.42 9.93
CA VAL A 295 -2.92 29.63 9.18
C VAL A 295 -2.33 30.45 8.02
N ALA A 296 -3.15 31.29 7.37
CA ALA A 296 -2.72 32.15 6.27
C ALA A 296 -1.79 33.30 6.71
N ALA A 297 -1.71 33.59 8.02
CA ALA A 297 -0.77 34.57 8.55
C ALA A 297 0.68 34.03 8.59
N TYR A 298 0.88 32.71 8.47
CA TYR A 298 2.22 32.13 8.45
C TYR A 298 3.02 32.61 7.24
N PRO A 299 4.25 33.14 7.40
CA PRO A 299 5.01 33.67 6.29
C PRO A 299 5.31 32.58 5.23
N PRO A 300 5.04 32.83 3.94
CA PRO A 300 5.30 31.82 2.90
C PRO A 300 6.77 31.41 2.86
N THR A 301 7.05 30.10 2.96
CA THR A 301 8.42 29.58 3.13
C THR A 301 9.06 29.21 1.79
N ARG A 302 10.36 29.46 1.61
CA ARG A 302 11.18 28.84 0.53
C ARG A 302 11.94 27.60 1.06
N PHE A 303 11.30 26.88 1.97
CA PHE A 303 11.85 25.67 2.56
C PHE A 303 11.48 24.47 1.67
N MET A 304 12.49 23.69 1.29
CA MET A 304 12.34 22.51 0.44
C MET A 304 11.50 21.46 1.19
N GLY A 305 10.55 20.82 0.52
CA GLY A 305 9.69 19.82 1.18
C GLY A 305 8.66 20.37 2.16
N SER A 306 8.50 21.70 2.26
CA SER A 306 7.46 22.32 3.08
C SER A 306 6.07 21.79 2.74
N LYS A 307 5.32 21.38 3.76
CA LYS A 307 3.98 20.79 3.64
C LYS A 307 2.85 21.82 3.57
N SER A 308 3.16 23.08 3.25
CA SER A 308 2.17 24.17 3.19
C SER A 308 1.01 23.90 2.22
N LYS A 309 1.24 23.12 1.17
CA LYS A 309 0.22 22.73 0.19
C LYS A 309 -0.59 21.48 0.58
N LEU A 310 -0.21 20.80 1.67
CA LEU A 310 -0.82 19.55 2.15
C LEU A 310 -1.56 19.72 3.48
N LEU A 311 -1.66 20.95 3.99
CA LEU A 311 -2.24 21.23 5.30
C LEU A 311 -3.71 20.81 5.39
N SER A 312 -4.48 20.99 4.32
CA SER A 312 -5.89 20.59 4.24
C SER A 312 -6.06 19.09 4.42
N GLU A 313 -5.23 18.30 3.78
CA GLU A 313 -5.27 16.84 3.79
C GLU A 313 -4.76 16.30 5.12
N ILE A 314 -3.65 16.84 5.63
CA ILE A 314 -3.12 16.50 6.96
C ILE A 314 -4.16 16.80 8.03
N TRP A 315 -4.81 17.97 7.97
CA TRP A 315 -5.87 18.32 8.92
C TRP A 315 -7.13 17.46 8.76
N SER A 316 -7.52 17.15 7.51
CA SER A 316 -8.65 16.25 7.26
C SER A 316 -8.47 14.90 7.93
N VAL A 317 -7.24 14.36 7.94
CA VAL A 317 -6.93 13.12 8.63
C VAL A 317 -6.92 13.34 10.15
N ALA A 318 -6.14 14.31 10.62
CA ALA A 318 -5.95 14.52 12.06
C ALA A 318 -7.24 14.91 12.81
N SER A 319 -8.16 15.63 12.16
CA SER A 319 -9.44 16.07 12.74
C SER A 319 -10.44 14.95 13.01
N GLN A 320 -10.20 13.73 12.50
CA GLN A 320 -11.02 12.56 12.79
C GLN A 320 -10.70 11.94 14.15
N PHE A 321 -9.65 12.41 14.80
CA PHE A 321 -9.24 11.97 16.12
C PHE A 321 -9.46 13.09 17.16
N ASP A 322 -9.97 12.72 18.32
CA ASP A 322 -10.10 13.64 19.45
C ASP A 322 -8.75 13.78 20.18
N VAL A 323 -7.95 14.75 19.74
CA VAL A 323 -6.58 14.97 20.21
C VAL A 323 -6.43 16.37 20.79
N ASN A 324 -5.70 16.50 21.90
CA ASN A 324 -5.44 17.79 22.56
C ASN A 324 -3.97 18.21 22.44
N THR A 325 -3.07 17.23 22.41
CA THR A 325 -1.62 17.41 22.34
C THR A 325 -1.05 16.82 21.05
N VAL A 326 -0.22 17.60 20.36
CA VAL A 326 0.40 17.21 19.08
C VAL A 326 1.91 17.40 19.17
N VAL A 327 2.65 16.39 18.73
CA VAL A 327 4.10 16.49 18.51
C VAL A 327 4.36 16.57 17.01
N ASP A 328 5.05 17.62 16.57
CA ASP A 328 5.49 17.84 15.18
C ASP A 328 6.98 17.51 15.08
N LEU A 329 7.30 16.27 14.68
CA LEU A 329 8.67 15.79 14.51
C LEU A 329 9.19 16.14 13.12
N PHE A 330 10.45 16.57 13.05
CA PHE A 330 11.08 17.06 11.83
C PHE A 330 10.33 18.27 11.25
N SER A 331 10.00 19.20 12.15
CA SER A 331 9.10 20.34 11.87
C SER A 331 9.52 21.19 10.67
N GLY A 332 10.79 21.18 10.28
CA GLY A 332 11.29 21.78 9.04
C GLY A 332 10.93 23.26 8.94
N SER A 333 9.94 23.59 8.12
CA SER A 333 9.47 24.97 7.95
C SER A 333 8.60 25.47 9.11
N GLY A 334 8.10 24.59 9.98
CA GLY A 334 7.23 24.86 11.13
C GLY A 334 5.73 25.00 10.79
N ILE A 335 5.35 24.91 9.51
CA ILE A 335 3.98 25.22 9.09
C ILE A 335 2.93 24.21 9.60
N VAL A 336 3.30 22.93 9.73
CA VAL A 336 2.35 21.88 10.17
C VAL A 336 2.04 22.04 11.66
N GLY A 337 3.06 22.16 12.51
CA GLY A 337 2.86 22.50 13.92
C GLY A 337 2.13 23.84 14.13
N TYR A 338 2.40 24.85 13.31
CA TYR A 338 1.66 26.12 13.37
C TYR A 338 0.18 25.95 13.01
N MET A 339 -0.13 25.11 12.02
CA MET A 339 -1.51 24.76 11.67
C MET A 339 -2.22 24.06 12.84
N PHE A 340 -1.58 23.11 13.51
CA PHE A 340 -2.15 22.49 14.72
C PHE A 340 -2.36 23.48 15.87
N LYS A 341 -1.43 24.42 16.07
CA LYS A 341 -1.59 25.52 17.04
C LYS A 341 -2.83 26.35 16.71
N ALA A 342 -3.04 26.69 15.43
CA ALA A 342 -4.19 27.45 14.96
C ALA A 342 -5.52 26.69 15.10
N GLN A 343 -5.47 25.36 15.16
CA GLN A 343 -6.62 24.49 15.48
C GLN A 343 -6.82 24.29 16.99
N GLY A 344 -6.16 25.10 17.84
CA GLY A 344 -6.33 25.09 19.29
C GLY A 344 -5.60 23.95 20.02
N LYS A 345 -4.68 23.24 19.35
CA LYS A 345 -3.92 22.14 19.96
C LYS A 345 -2.69 22.65 20.71
N ALA A 346 -2.28 21.94 21.76
CA ALA A 346 -0.99 22.16 22.39
C ALA A 346 0.09 21.47 21.55
N VAL A 347 1.09 22.23 21.09
CA VAL A 347 2.07 21.74 20.12
C VAL A 347 3.48 21.68 20.70
N VAL A 348 4.14 20.53 20.54
CA VAL A 348 5.59 20.40 20.73
C VAL A 348 6.23 20.17 19.36
N SER A 349 6.92 21.18 18.84
CA SER A 349 7.67 21.05 17.59
C SER A 349 9.12 20.65 17.86
N ASN A 350 9.66 19.76 17.04
CA ASN A 350 11.03 19.31 17.13
C ASN A 350 11.72 19.29 15.77
N ASP A 351 12.96 19.74 15.74
CA ASP A 351 13.87 19.55 14.63
C ASP A 351 15.32 19.53 15.13
N TYR A 352 16.20 18.84 14.41
CA TYR A 352 17.61 18.84 14.72
C TYR A 352 18.32 20.12 14.21
N MET A 353 17.79 20.76 13.16
CA MET A 353 18.29 22.01 12.61
C MET A 353 17.96 23.20 13.51
N ALA A 354 18.95 24.04 13.80
CA ALA A 354 18.79 25.24 14.62
C ALA A 354 17.86 26.27 13.94
N MET A 355 17.92 26.37 12.61
CA MET A 355 17.00 27.22 11.85
C MET A 355 15.54 26.86 12.13
N SER A 356 15.20 25.58 11.99
CA SER A 356 13.82 25.09 12.13
C SER A 356 13.30 25.28 13.55
N ALA A 357 14.15 25.03 14.55
CA ALA A 357 13.86 25.35 15.95
C ALA A 357 13.65 26.86 16.15
N THR A 358 14.41 27.73 15.48
CA THR A 358 14.25 29.19 15.56
C THR A 358 12.89 29.65 15.03
N PHE A 359 12.45 29.11 13.89
CA PHE A 359 11.13 29.43 13.31
C PHE A 359 10.00 29.06 14.26
N THR A 360 10.05 27.85 14.81
CA THR A 360 9.01 27.33 15.70
C THR A 360 9.05 28.00 17.07
N LYS A 361 10.23 28.42 17.56
CA LYS A 361 10.36 29.27 18.74
C LYS A 361 9.66 30.62 18.55
N ALA A 362 9.82 31.23 17.37
CA ALA A 362 9.25 32.54 17.06
C ALA A 362 7.74 32.52 16.81
N MET A 363 7.19 31.48 16.17
CA MET A 363 5.80 31.47 15.67
C MET A 363 4.89 30.42 16.33
N ILE A 364 5.45 29.33 16.88
CA ILE A 364 4.68 28.28 17.56
C ILE A 364 4.73 28.46 19.08
N GLU A 365 5.93 28.44 19.68
CA GLU A 365 6.08 28.55 21.13
C GLU A 365 5.66 29.92 21.66
N ASN A 366 5.97 30.98 20.92
CA ASN A 366 5.64 32.35 21.29
C ASN A 366 4.14 32.63 21.12
N ASN A 367 3.48 33.04 22.20
CA ASN A 367 2.04 33.36 22.19
C ASN A 367 1.76 34.86 22.03
N SER A 368 2.69 35.76 22.36
CA SER A 368 2.35 37.19 22.45
C SER A 368 3.47 38.19 22.18
N VAL A 369 4.74 37.79 22.30
CA VAL A 369 5.85 38.73 22.18
C VAL A 369 6.05 39.09 20.72
N THR A 370 6.10 40.38 20.40
CA THR A 370 6.45 40.88 19.07
C THR A 370 7.75 41.67 19.12
N LEU A 371 8.38 41.86 17.97
CA LEU A 371 9.52 42.78 17.81
C LEU A 371 9.00 44.09 17.19
N PRO A 372 8.85 45.18 17.96
CA PRO A 372 8.38 46.46 17.44
C PRO A 372 9.22 46.94 16.25
N MET A 373 8.58 47.58 15.28
CA MET A 373 9.27 47.97 14.04
C MET A 373 10.40 48.97 14.26
N ASP A 374 10.32 49.82 15.28
CA ASP A 374 11.41 50.75 15.59
C ASP A 374 12.60 50.02 16.20
N GLU A 375 12.37 49.04 17.09
CA GLU A 375 13.44 48.13 17.56
C GLU A 375 14.05 47.34 16.39
N ALA A 376 13.23 46.89 15.44
CA ALA A 376 13.73 46.17 14.26
C ALA A 376 14.61 47.06 13.35
N LYS A 377 14.29 48.35 13.20
CA LYS A 377 15.13 49.30 12.45
C LYS A 377 16.45 49.55 13.17
N GLU A 378 16.44 49.64 14.50
CA GLU A 378 17.67 49.80 15.30
C GLU A 378 18.65 48.64 15.11
N LEU A 379 18.17 47.42 14.80
CA LEU A 379 19.04 46.28 14.51
C LEU A 379 19.84 46.43 13.20
N LEU A 380 19.39 47.28 12.27
CA LEU A 380 20.11 47.57 11.02
C LEU A 380 21.26 48.57 11.20
N VAL A 381 21.32 49.25 12.35
CA VAL A 381 22.33 50.28 12.63
C VAL A 381 23.51 49.63 13.34
N ALA A 382 24.73 49.92 12.89
CA ALA A 382 25.94 49.45 13.55
C ALA A 382 26.17 50.21 14.87
N HIS A 383 25.97 49.52 16.00
CA HIS A 383 26.21 50.08 17.35
C HIS A 383 27.56 49.64 17.93
N LYS A 384 28.10 48.53 17.44
CA LYS A 384 29.36 47.91 17.85
C LYS A 384 30.04 47.31 16.63
N GLU A 385 31.37 47.27 16.66
CA GLU A 385 32.16 46.58 15.64
C GLU A 385 31.80 45.10 15.61
N SER A 386 31.50 44.57 14.42
CA SER A 386 31.24 43.15 14.22
C SER A 386 32.55 42.36 14.12
N ASP A 387 32.47 41.03 14.17
CA ASP A 387 33.63 40.17 13.92
C ASP A 387 33.96 40.00 12.42
N HIS A 388 33.15 40.59 11.52
CA HIS A 388 33.26 40.51 10.06
C HIS A 388 33.31 39.08 9.52
N PHE A 389 32.75 38.11 10.26
CA PHE A 389 32.86 36.71 9.89
C PHE A 389 32.18 36.40 8.56
N VAL A 390 30.99 36.93 8.29
CA VAL A 390 30.27 36.67 7.04
C VAL A 390 30.94 37.40 5.88
N ALA A 391 31.30 38.67 6.06
CA ALA A 391 32.01 39.48 5.08
C ALA A 391 33.35 38.86 4.66
N SER A 392 34.11 38.31 5.59
CA SER A 392 35.37 37.62 5.29
C SER A 392 35.18 36.21 4.73
N THR A 393 34.30 35.42 5.34
CA THR A 393 34.19 33.99 5.02
C THR A 393 33.39 33.76 3.76
N PHE A 394 32.30 34.51 3.51
CA PHE A 394 31.39 34.28 2.39
C PHE A 394 31.49 35.32 1.28
N LYS A 395 32.61 36.06 1.24
CA LYS A 395 32.93 37.04 0.21
C LYS A 395 32.75 36.44 -1.19
N ASP A 396 32.12 37.21 -2.09
CA ASP A 396 31.87 36.85 -3.49
C ASP A 396 31.00 35.58 -3.72
N LEU A 397 30.42 34.98 -2.66
CA LEU A 397 29.65 33.75 -2.80
C LEU A 397 28.15 34.00 -3.03
N TYR A 398 27.50 34.68 -2.09
CA TYR A 398 26.03 34.73 -2.00
C TYR A 398 25.42 36.11 -2.13
N TYR A 399 26.07 37.12 -1.56
CA TYR A 399 25.59 38.49 -1.39
C TYR A 399 26.72 39.48 -1.73
N THR A 400 26.37 40.75 -1.93
CA THR A 400 27.38 41.81 -2.13
C THR A 400 28.15 42.09 -0.83
N ASP A 401 29.26 42.82 -0.92
CA ASP A 401 30.06 43.18 0.26
C ASP A 401 29.22 43.98 1.28
N GLU A 402 28.40 44.95 0.81
CA GLU A 402 27.52 45.73 1.69
C GLU A 402 26.42 44.88 2.35
N GLU A 403 25.92 43.87 1.63
CA GLU A 403 24.94 42.93 2.18
C GLU A 403 25.57 41.98 3.21
N ASN A 404 26.82 41.55 3.01
CA ASN A 404 27.54 40.73 3.98
C ASN A 404 27.81 41.52 5.27
N ASP A 405 28.28 42.76 5.16
CA ASP A 405 28.51 43.65 6.31
C ASP A 405 27.22 43.90 7.10
N LEU A 406 26.09 44.05 6.39
CA LEU A 406 24.78 44.18 7.03
C LEU A 406 24.37 42.89 7.76
N ILE A 407 24.68 41.71 7.21
CA ILE A 407 24.41 40.43 7.89
C ILE A 407 25.26 40.32 9.17
N ASP A 408 26.53 40.72 9.13
CA ASP A 408 27.40 40.75 10.32
C ASP A 408 26.89 41.73 11.38
N THR A 409 26.44 42.92 10.96
CA THR A 409 25.82 43.93 11.84
C THR A 409 24.55 43.36 12.51
N LEU A 410 23.65 42.79 11.70
CA LEU A 410 22.42 42.18 12.21
C LEU A 410 22.72 41.03 13.16
N ARG A 411 23.66 40.13 12.83
CA ARG A 411 24.04 39.02 13.71
C ARG A 411 24.54 39.52 15.06
N THR A 412 25.42 40.53 15.04
CA THR A 412 25.99 41.15 16.26
C THR A 412 24.90 41.77 17.13
N ASN A 413 23.99 42.54 16.52
CA ASN A 413 22.90 43.20 17.24
C ASN A 413 21.87 42.20 17.77
N ILE A 414 21.51 41.18 16.99
CA ILE A 414 20.57 40.14 17.40
C ILE A 414 21.12 39.35 18.60
N ALA A 415 22.41 39.04 18.61
CA ALA A 415 23.05 38.33 19.74
C ALA A 415 22.97 39.11 21.08
N ALA A 416 22.77 40.42 21.04
CA ALA A 416 22.60 41.25 22.24
C ALA A 416 21.16 41.25 22.79
N ILE A 417 20.17 40.71 22.06
CA ILE A 417 18.76 40.67 22.49
C ILE A 417 18.60 39.63 23.61
N ARG A 418 18.19 40.09 24.80
CA ARG A 418 17.97 39.22 25.98
C ARG A 418 16.67 38.44 25.94
N ASP A 419 15.60 39.03 25.40
CA ASP A 419 14.32 38.36 25.28
C ASP A 419 14.39 37.28 24.20
N GLN A 420 14.22 36.02 24.61
CA GLN A 420 14.37 34.87 23.73
C GLN A 420 13.41 34.87 22.52
N TYR A 421 12.22 35.48 22.66
CA TYR A 421 11.23 35.52 21.59
C TYR A 421 11.54 36.65 20.62
N LYS A 422 11.91 37.84 21.10
CA LYS A 422 12.44 38.91 20.23
C LYS A 422 13.68 38.46 19.46
N HIS A 423 14.59 37.76 20.14
CA HIS A 423 15.76 37.15 19.50
C HIS A 423 15.34 36.17 18.38
N ALA A 424 14.41 35.25 18.68
CA ALA A 424 13.92 34.29 17.70
C ALA A 424 13.20 34.95 16.50
N ILE A 425 12.42 36.01 16.73
CA ILE A 425 11.77 36.80 15.67
C ILE A 425 12.81 37.45 14.77
N ALA A 426 13.79 38.14 15.35
CA ALA A 426 14.83 38.82 14.60
C ALA A 426 15.69 37.82 13.80
N MET A 427 16.09 36.70 14.40
CA MET A 427 16.85 35.66 13.71
C MET A 427 16.04 34.99 12.60
N THR A 428 14.75 34.71 12.83
CA THR A 428 13.83 34.22 11.78
C THR A 428 13.74 35.20 10.62
N ALA A 429 13.65 36.50 10.92
CA ALA A 429 13.57 37.54 9.92
C ALA A 429 14.86 37.66 9.09
N LEU A 430 16.03 37.58 9.72
CA LEU A 430 17.34 37.57 9.05
C LEU A 430 17.48 36.35 8.12
N ILE A 431 17.23 35.15 8.64
CA ILE A 431 17.23 33.91 7.86
C ILE A 431 16.31 34.01 6.65
N ARG A 432 15.10 34.54 6.85
CA ARG A 432 14.11 34.74 5.80
C ARG A 432 14.58 35.74 4.76
N ALA A 433 15.16 36.86 5.18
CA ALA A 433 15.69 37.87 4.28
C ALA A 433 16.79 37.30 3.38
N CYS A 434 17.76 36.61 3.97
CA CYS A 434 18.82 35.88 3.26
C CYS A 434 18.23 34.88 2.26
N THR A 435 17.28 34.05 2.69
CA THR A 435 16.66 33.02 1.85
C THR A 435 15.87 33.63 0.68
N LYS A 436 15.12 34.72 0.90
CA LYS A 436 14.34 35.39 -0.15
C LYS A 436 15.18 36.11 -1.17
N LYS A 437 16.33 36.65 -0.73
CA LYS A 437 17.32 37.32 -1.59
C LYS A 437 18.12 36.33 -2.45
N ARG A 438 17.95 35.01 -2.24
CA ARG A 438 18.47 33.94 -3.11
C ARG A 438 17.42 33.41 -4.08
N PRO A 439 17.70 33.25 -5.40
CA PRO A 439 16.68 32.87 -6.38
C PRO A 439 15.93 31.57 -6.07
N ARG A 440 16.62 30.52 -5.61
CA ARG A 440 15.99 29.26 -5.15
C ARG A 440 15.82 29.13 -3.64
N GLY A 441 16.27 30.12 -2.85
CA GLY A 441 16.28 30.01 -1.39
C GLY A 441 17.19 28.93 -0.84
N ILE A 442 18.17 28.46 -1.63
CA ILE A 442 19.18 27.48 -1.21
C ILE A 442 20.57 28.01 -1.54
N PHE A 443 21.57 27.44 -0.87
CA PHE A 443 22.97 27.88 -0.89
C PHE A 443 23.87 26.86 -1.59
N THR A 444 23.35 26.13 -2.58
CA THR A 444 24.12 25.08 -3.29
C THR A 444 24.92 25.58 -4.49
N TYR A 445 24.79 26.86 -4.84
CA TYR A 445 25.47 27.50 -5.96
C TYR A 445 25.77 28.96 -5.62
N THR A 446 26.81 29.53 -6.25
CA THR A 446 27.21 30.94 -6.09
C THR A 446 26.61 31.83 -7.19
N GLY A 447 26.70 33.14 -7.01
CA GLY A 447 26.26 34.12 -8.01
C GLY A 447 24.74 34.15 -8.24
N GLN A 448 24.33 34.70 -9.40
CA GLN A 448 22.93 35.04 -9.75
C GLN A 448 22.21 33.96 -10.58
N ARG A 449 22.69 32.71 -10.55
CA ARG A 449 22.07 31.62 -11.29
C ARG A 449 20.59 31.45 -10.88
N TYR A 450 19.71 31.28 -11.88
CA TYR A 450 18.25 31.20 -11.71
C TYR A 450 17.56 32.50 -11.27
N ASN A 451 18.25 33.65 -11.31
CA ASN A 451 17.59 34.93 -11.12
C ASN A 451 16.59 35.17 -12.26
N ASP A 452 15.31 35.25 -11.91
CA ASP A 452 14.16 35.41 -12.81
C ASP A 452 13.53 36.81 -12.70
N GLY A 453 14.21 37.75 -12.04
CA GLY A 453 13.76 39.13 -11.90
C GLY A 453 12.56 39.33 -10.96
N ARG A 454 12.15 38.32 -10.18
CA ARG A 454 11.03 38.47 -9.23
C ARG A 454 11.26 39.59 -8.22
N LYS A 455 10.17 40.23 -7.75
CA LYS A 455 10.21 41.36 -6.80
C LYS A 455 11.11 41.11 -5.58
N ASP A 456 11.07 39.89 -5.02
CA ASP A 456 11.90 39.55 -3.84
C ASP A 456 13.41 39.76 -4.10
N LEU A 457 13.91 39.54 -5.32
CA LEU A 457 15.33 39.68 -5.65
C LEU A 457 15.76 41.14 -5.85
N GLN A 458 14.80 42.02 -6.13
CA GLN A 458 15.02 43.46 -6.36
C GLN A 458 15.07 44.26 -5.06
N LYS A 459 14.45 43.77 -3.98
CA LYS A 459 14.44 44.43 -2.66
C LYS A 459 15.81 44.37 -1.99
N THR A 460 16.19 45.42 -1.26
CA THR A 460 17.41 45.40 -0.43
C THR A 460 17.28 44.37 0.69
N LEU A 461 18.42 43.89 1.21
CA LEU A 461 18.40 42.96 2.34
C LEU A 461 17.75 43.58 3.59
N ALA A 462 17.99 44.86 3.86
CA ALA A 462 17.34 45.61 4.93
C ALA A 462 15.80 45.64 4.77
N GLN A 463 15.30 45.91 3.57
CA GLN A 463 13.86 45.89 3.30
C GLN A 463 13.28 44.48 3.51
N GLN A 464 13.97 43.45 3.01
CA GLN A 464 13.57 42.06 3.21
C GLN A 464 13.51 41.68 4.70
N PHE A 465 14.45 42.17 5.51
CA PHE A 465 14.49 41.95 6.94
C PHE A 465 13.28 42.59 7.65
N LEU A 466 13.01 43.86 7.41
CA LEU A 466 11.90 44.57 8.04
C LEU A 466 10.53 43.99 7.66
N GLU A 467 10.33 43.65 6.37
CA GLU A 467 9.11 42.96 5.92
C GLU A 467 8.98 41.55 6.53
N ALA A 468 10.10 40.88 6.77
CA ALA A 468 10.10 39.59 7.44
C ALA A 468 9.73 39.71 8.92
N VAL A 469 10.22 40.74 9.64
CA VAL A 469 9.80 41.02 11.02
C VAL A 469 8.29 41.28 11.07
N GLU A 470 7.78 42.12 10.17
CA GLU A 470 6.34 42.40 10.11
C GLU A 470 5.52 41.12 9.86
N ALA A 471 5.95 40.28 8.92
CA ALA A 471 5.27 39.02 8.61
C ALA A 471 5.31 38.03 9.79
N VAL A 472 6.43 37.93 10.50
CA VAL A 472 6.57 37.05 11.68
C VAL A 472 5.70 37.58 12.83
N ASN A 473 5.71 38.89 13.10
CA ASN A 473 4.84 39.50 14.11
C ASN A 473 3.36 39.22 13.84
N LYS A 474 2.91 39.30 12.57
CA LYS A 474 1.52 38.98 12.18
C LYS A 474 1.14 37.52 12.38
N ALA A 475 2.12 36.61 12.37
CA ALA A 475 1.90 35.19 12.61
C ALA A 475 1.82 34.84 14.10
N ILE A 476 2.24 35.72 15.00
CA ILE A 476 2.23 35.44 16.44
C ILE A 476 0.81 35.62 16.99
N PHE A 477 0.32 34.61 17.71
CA PHE A 477 -0.97 34.62 18.39
C PHE A 477 -0.98 33.62 19.55
N ASP A 478 -1.89 33.86 20.50
CA ASP A 478 -2.14 32.98 21.62
C ASP A 478 -3.33 32.06 21.30
N ASN A 479 -3.13 30.75 21.48
CA ASN A 479 -4.19 29.75 21.35
C ASN A 479 -4.69 29.22 22.71
N GLY A 480 -4.24 29.83 23.82
CA GLY A 480 -4.59 29.43 25.18
C GLY A 480 -3.91 28.13 25.63
N LYS A 481 -2.87 27.65 24.92
CA LYS A 481 -2.14 26.42 25.22
C LYS A 481 -0.67 26.68 25.46
N ILE A 482 -0.03 25.74 26.16
CA ILE A 482 1.43 25.71 26.33
C ILE A 482 2.02 24.98 25.12
N ASN A 483 2.64 25.76 24.24
CA ASN A 483 3.39 25.24 23.10
C ASN A 483 4.89 25.21 23.43
N ARG A 484 5.67 24.35 22.77
CA ARG A 484 7.13 24.25 22.99
C ARG A 484 7.88 23.98 21.69
N SER A 485 9.02 24.64 21.51
CA SER A 485 9.99 24.34 20.46
C SER A 485 11.22 23.64 21.06
N LYS A 486 11.66 22.55 20.42
CA LYS A 486 12.77 21.71 20.89
C LYS A 486 13.76 21.44 19.76
N GLN A 487 14.95 22.02 19.87
CA GLN A 487 16.08 21.66 19.01
C GLN A 487 16.71 20.34 19.50
N GLY A 488 16.86 19.36 18.61
CA GLY A 488 17.55 18.10 18.90
C GLY A 488 17.05 16.93 18.05
N ASP A 489 17.67 15.77 18.21
CA ASP A 489 17.25 14.54 17.53
C ASP A 489 15.85 14.11 17.99
N ALA A 490 14.96 13.83 17.04
CA ALA A 490 13.61 13.32 17.28
C ALA A 490 13.62 12.00 18.09
N MET A 491 14.66 11.19 17.92
CA MET A 491 14.86 9.94 18.66
C MET A 491 15.06 10.15 20.16
N ASP A 492 15.62 11.30 20.55
CA ASP A 492 15.98 11.62 21.93
C ASP A 492 14.99 12.61 22.58
N LEU A 493 14.06 13.17 21.79
CA LEU A 493 13.01 14.06 22.28
C LEU A 493 12.21 13.41 23.43
N ARG A 494 12.11 14.08 24.57
CA ARG A 494 11.28 13.65 25.70
C ARG A 494 10.02 14.51 25.76
N VAL A 495 8.87 13.86 25.77
CA VAL A 495 7.55 14.48 25.92
C VAL A 495 6.77 13.70 26.97
N GLU A 496 6.01 14.39 27.81
CA GLU A 496 5.22 13.77 28.90
C GLU A 496 3.98 13.06 28.36
N GLN A 497 3.26 13.71 27.43
CA GLN A 497 2.08 13.17 26.77
C GLN A 497 2.03 13.68 25.32
N ALA A 498 1.60 12.81 24.41
CA ALA A 498 1.30 13.13 23.02
C ALA A 498 0.13 12.27 22.56
N ASP A 499 -1.01 12.89 22.27
CA ASP A 499 -2.17 12.17 21.73
C ASP A 499 -1.94 11.85 20.25
N LEU A 500 -1.29 12.77 19.53
CA LEU A 500 -0.92 12.61 18.11
C LEU A 500 0.53 13.01 17.88
N VAL A 501 1.22 12.24 17.03
CA VAL A 501 2.57 12.54 16.54
C VAL A 501 2.54 12.61 15.03
N TYR A 502 2.81 13.79 14.50
CA TYR A 502 3.04 14.02 13.09
C TYR A 502 4.54 13.89 12.79
N ILE A 503 4.87 13.16 11.73
CA ILE A 503 6.25 12.83 11.36
C ILE A 503 6.47 13.16 9.88
N ASP A 504 7.41 14.06 9.59
CA ASP A 504 7.80 14.43 8.22
C ASP A 504 9.34 14.36 8.04
N PRO A 505 9.92 13.14 8.07
CA PRO A 505 11.36 13.00 8.07
C PRO A 505 11.94 13.25 6.67
N PRO A 506 13.25 13.53 6.56
CA PRO A 506 13.95 13.50 5.29
C PRO A 506 13.75 12.13 4.62
N TYR A 507 13.34 12.11 3.35
CA TYR A 507 13.10 10.85 2.66
C TYR A 507 14.43 10.18 2.25
N TYR A 508 14.50 8.86 2.23
CA TYR A 508 15.58 8.17 1.52
C TYR A 508 15.14 7.82 0.11
N SER A 509 15.85 8.29 -0.91
CA SER A 509 15.60 7.92 -2.31
C SER A 509 16.92 7.67 -3.04
N PRO A 510 17.03 6.63 -3.89
CA PRO A 510 18.22 6.42 -4.72
C PRO A 510 18.50 7.55 -5.71
N LEU A 511 17.49 8.40 -6.00
CA LEU A 511 17.53 9.42 -7.04
C LEU A 511 17.77 10.83 -6.50
N SER A 512 17.80 11.04 -5.18
CA SER A 512 17.93 12.37 -4.58
C SER A 512 18.66 12.35 -3.25
N ASP A 513 19.61 13.28 -3.10
CA ASP A 513 20.26 13.60 -1.85
C ASP A 513 19.39 14.58 -1.02
N ASN A 514 18.58 14.04 -0.10
CA ASN A 514 17.76 14.81 0.84
C ASN A 514 18.59 15.47 1.96
N GLU A 515 19.76 16.02 1.61
CA GLU A 515 20.70 16.68 2.51
C GLU A 515 20.30 18.15 2.77
N TYR A 516 19.35 18.36 3.67
CA TYR A 516 18.87 19.69 4.08
C TYR A 516 20.00 20.60 4.59
N VAL A 517 20.83 20.09 5.51
CA VAL A 517 21.93 20.86 6.12
C VAL A 517 22.85 21.45 5.07
N ARG A 518 23.22 20.69 4.03
CA ARG A 518 24.10 21.21 2.97
C ARG A 518 23.43 22.25 2.09
N ARG A 519 22.12 22.12 1.84
CA ARG A 519 21.35 23.07 1.03
C ARG A 519 21.11 24.39 1.76
N TYR A 520 20.98 24.32 3.09
CA TYR A 520 20.68 25.44 3.97
C TYR A 520 21.86 25.85 4.87
N HIS A 521 23.09 25.39 4.59
CA HIS A 521 24.22 25.53 5.51
C HIS A 521 24.48 26.97 5.93
N PHE A 522 24.38 27.95 5.02
CA PHE A 522 24.63 29.36 5.35
C PHE A 522 23.66 29.87 6.41
N VAL A 523 22.37 29.61 6.22
CA VAL A 523 21.28 30.08 7.09
C VAL A 523 21.10 29.20 8.34
N GLU A 524 21.47 27.93 8.29
CA GLU A 524 21.69 27.11 9.50
C GLU A 524 22.88 27.64 10.30
N GLY A 525 23.93 28.11 9.62
CA GLY A 525 25.08 28.80 10.19
C GLY A 525 24.66 30.06 10.95
N LEU A 526 23.82 30.91 10.36
CA LEU A 526 23.26 32.09 11.04
C LEU A 526 22.53 31.71 12.33
N ALA A 527 21.67 30.69 12.28
CA ALA A 527 20.92 30.25 13.46
C ALA A 527 21.82 29.72 14.59
N ARG A 528 22.98 29.14 14.24
CA ARG A 528 23.97 28.61 15.18
C ARG A 528 25.07 29.59 15.56
N ASP A 529 25.13 30.76 14.90
CA ASP A 529 26.31 31.62 14.95
C ASP A 529 27.60 30.83 14.61
N TRP A 530 27.49 29.90 13.64
CA TRP A 530 28.51 28.93 13.22
C TRP A 530 29.14 28.09 14.36
N LYS A 531 28.51 28.00 15.54
CA LYS A 531 28.99 27.19 16.65
C LYS A 531 28.71 25.71 16.46
N GLY A 532 29.75 24.89 16.60
CA GLY A 532 29.65 23.43 16.53
C GLY A 532 29.34 22.89 15.13
N VAL A 533 29.69 23.64 14.07
CA VAL A 533 29.62 23.16 12.68
C VAL A 533 31.01 23.18 12.04
N GLU A 534 31.24 22.28 11.10
CA GLU A 534 32.50 22.16 10.36
C GLU A 534 32.29 22.68 8.93
N ILE A 535 32.91 23.81 8.59
CA ILE A 535 32.93 24.37 7.23
C ILE A 535 33.90 23.58 6.38
N GLN A 536 33.43 23.08 5.24
CA GLN A 536 34.26 22.40 4.25
C GLN A 536 34.94 23.44 3.34
N GLU A 537 36.10 23.96 3.77
CA GLU A 537 36.84 25.03 3.07
C GLU A 537 37.22 24.69 1.62
N HIS A 538 37.37 23.40 1.29
CA HIS A 538 37.66 22.96 -0.07
C HIS A 538 36.45 23.10 -1.04
N THR A 539 35.25 23.39 -0.53
CA THR A 539 34.04 23.51 -1.35
C THR A 539 33.83 24.97 -1.78
N GLN A 540 33.47 25.19 -3.05
CA GLN A 540 33.20 26.53 -3.59
C GLN A 540 32.08 27.29 -2.85
N THR A 541 31.20 26.59 -2.15
CA THR A 541 30.05 27.14 -1.43
C THR A 541 30.24 27.11 0.08
N LYS A 542 31.40 26.68 0.59
CA LYS A 542 31.65 26.58 2.05
C LYS A 542 30.56 25.78 2.78
N LYS A 543 30.14 24.65 2.18
CA LYS A 543 29.11 23.78 2.75
C LYS A 543 29.54 23.23 4.10
N PHE A 544 28.57 22.92 4.95
CA PHE A 544 28.87 22.15 6.16
C PHE A 544 29.06 20.67 5.84
N LYS A 545 29.86 20.00 6.66
CA LYS A 545 29.78 18.55 6.80
C LYS A 545 28.36 18.16 7.21
N SER A 546 27.76 17.19 6.50
CA SER A 546 26.40 16.72 6.79
C SER A 546 26.29 16.25 8.23
N TYR A 547 25.16 16.55 8.87
CA TYR A 547 24.87 15.98 10.17
C TYR A 547 24.54 14.49 9.99
N PRO A 548 25.03 13.61 10.88
CA PRO A 548 24.66 12.21 10.87
C PRO A 548 23.14 12.07 10.96
N THR A 549 22.56 11.29 10.04
CA THR A 549 21.12 11.01 10.05
C THR A 549 20.87 9.56 9.64
N PRO A 550 19.99 8.84 10.35
CA PRO A 550 19.67 7.46 9.98
C PRO A 550 18.93 7.40 8.63
N PHE A 551 18.30 8.49 8.19
CA PHE A 551 17.58 8.59 6.91
C PHE A 551 18.49 8.71 5.67
N SER A 552 19.81 8.55 5.85
CA SER A 552 20.79 8.55 4.76
C SER A 552 20.91 7.20 4.03
N THR A 553 20.36 6.12 4.61
CA THR A 553 20.40 4.78 4.02
C THR A 553 19.03 4.10 4.15
N ARG A 554 18.70 3.15 3.26
CA ARG A 554 17.45 2.37 3.33
C ARG A 554 17.28 1.69 4.69
N LYS A 555 18.33 0.99 5.14
CA LYS A 555 18.31 0.27 6.43
C LYS A 555 18.16 1.23 7.60
N GLY A 556 18.95 2.32 7.61
CA GLY A 556 18.86 3.32 8.66
C GLY A 556 17.48 3.98 8.73
N ALA A 557 16.86 4.28 7.59
CA ALA A 557 15.50 4.84 7.54
C ALA A 557 14.47 3.85 8.12
N ALA A 558 14.53 2.56 7.74
CA ALA A 558 13.64 1.54 8.31
C ALA A 558 13.81 1.39 9.83
N ASP A 559 15.06 1.32 10.31
CA ASP A 559 15.38 1.21 11.74
C ASP A 559 14.92 2.46 12.52
N ALA A 560 15.04 3.64 11.90
CA ALA A 560 14.55 4.90 12.47
C ALA A 560 13.02 4.91 12.60
N PHE A 561 12.28 4.51 11.57
CA PHE A 561 10.82 4.40 11.65
C PHE A 561 10.38 3.40 12.71
N ASP A 562 11.01 2.22 12.78
CA ASP A 562 10.70 1.21 13.80
C ASP A 562 10.88 1.77 15.22
N ARG A 563 12.00 2.48 15.46
CA ARG A 563 12.28 3.12 16.75
C ARG A 563 11.26 4.23 17.08
N LEU A 564 10.90 5.07 16.12
CA LEU A 564 9.91 6.15 16.33
C LEU A 564 8.52 5.59 16.61
N PHE A 565 8.06 4.61 15.82
CA PHE A 565 6.74 4.00 16.00
C PHE A 565 6.64 3.26 17.32
N LYS A 566 7.71 2.56 17.73
CA LYS A 566 7.80 1.95 19.06
C LYS A 566 7.71 2.99 20.18
N LYS A 567 8.45 4.10 20.05
CA LYS A 567 8.50 5.17 21.05
C LYS A 567 7.14 5.82 21.26
N PHE A 568 6.38 5.99 20.18
CA PHE A 568 5.06 6.62 20.19
C PHE A 568 3.93 5.60 19.95
N ALA A 569 4.10 4.37 20.44
CA ALA A 569 3.14 3.29 20.22
C ALA A 569 1.75 3.59 20.80
N SER A 570 1.65 4.41 21.85
CA SER A 570 0.38 4.82 22.45
C SER A 570 -0.26 6.06 21.81
N SER A 571 0.42 6.77 20.91
CA SER A 571 -0.07 7.99 20.26
C SER A 571 -0.59 7.70 18.86
N ILE A 572 -1.58 8.40 18.35
CA ILE A 572 -1.93 8.33 16.92
C ILE A 572 -0.73 8.82 16.11
N LEU A 573 -0.36 8.09 15.06
CA LEU A 573 0.77 8.43 14.19
C LEU A 573 0.24 8.89 12.84
N ILE A 574 0.73 10.03 12.36
CA ILE A 574 0.54 10.48 10.98
C ILE A 574 1.92 10.72 10.38
N VAL A 575 2.26 9.98 9.33
CA VAL A 575 3.54 10.12 8.62
C VAL A 575 3.29 10.60 7.21
N SER A 576 3.86 11.75 6.84
CA SER A 576 3.92 12.18 5.45
C SER A 576 5.15 11.61 4.78
N TYR A 577 4.96 10.87 3.68
CA TYR A 577 6.05 10.21 2.98
C TYR A 577 5.83 10.17 1.46
N SER A 578 6.87 10.42 0.67
CA SER A 578 6.75 10.42 -0.79
C SER A 578 6.73 8.99 -1.36
N SER A 579 5.91 8.77 -2.39
CA SER A 579 5.76 7.48 -3.10
C SER A 579 7.06 6.95 -3.75
N ASN A 580 8.05 7.82 -3.98
CA ASN A 580 9.34 7.46 -4.60
C ASN A 580 10.45 7.18 -3.57
N SER A 581 10.09 7.08 -2.30
CA SER A 581 11.02 6.93 -1.19
C SER A 581 11.03 5.50 -0.66
N LEU A 582 12.11 5.11 0.01
CA LEU A 582 12.20 3.85 0.73
C LEU A 582 12.31 4.13 2.25
N PRO A 583 11.70 3.33 3.14
CA PRO A 583 11.00 2.07 2.88
C PRO A 583 9.78 2.23 1.95
N THR A 584 9.47 1.20 1.16
CA THR A 584 8.28 1.22 0.27
C THR A 584 7.00 1.35 1.08
N GLN A 585 5.88 1.61 0.41
CA GLN A 585 4.57 1.66 1.07
C GLN A 585 4.29 0.40 1.91
N ASP A 586 4.49 -0.79 1.33
CA ASP A 586 4.25 -2.06 2.03
C ASP A 586 5.21 -2.26 3.21
N GLU A 587 6.48 -1.86 3.05
CA GLU A 587 7.45 -1.91 4.14
C GLU A 587 7.07 -0.97 5.28
N MET A 588 6.65 0.26 4.97
CA MET A 588 6.20 1.24 5.95
C MET A 588 4.98 0.74 6.73
N VAL A 589 3.98 0.19 6.01
CA VAL A 589 2.80 -0.44 6.62
C VAL A 589 3.23 -1.59 7.53
N ALA A 590 4.12 -2.47 7.08
CA ALA A 590 4.60 -3.59 7.87
C ALA A 590 5.36 -3.16 9.13
N ILE A 591 6.17 -2.09 9.07
CA ILE A 591 6.87 -1.54 10.24
C ILE A 591 5.86 -0.94 11.23
N MET A 592 4.89 -0.15 10.74
CA MET A 592 3.89 0.50 11.57
C MET A 592 2.92 -0.51 12.23
N ALA A 593 2.52 -1.55 11.50
CA ALA A 593 1.61 -2.60 11.98
C ALA A 593 2.17 -3.43 13.15
N LYS A 594 3.49 -3.38 13.41
CA LYS A 594 4.08 -3.99 14.62
C LYS A 594 3.58 -3.34 15.91
N TYR A 595 3.19 -2.06 15.84
CA TYR A 595 2.90 -1.23 17.00
C TYR A 595 1.47 -0.66 16.98
N LYS A 596 0.73 -0.85 15.88
CA LYS A 596 -0.60 -0.28 15.64
C LYS A 596 -1.61 -1.34 15.27
N SER A 597 -2.81 -1.20 15.81
CA SER A 597 -3.93 -2.11 15.56
C SER A 597 -4.55 -1.87 14.18
N HIS A 598 -4.57 -0.60 13.76
CA HIS A 598 -5.06 -0.18 12.46
C HIS A 598 -3.97 0.66 11.78
N VAL A 599 -3.68 0.34 10.53
CA VAL A 599 -2.78 1.11 9.67
C VAL A 599 -3.48 1.38 8.36
N GLU A 600 -3.62 2.66 8.01
CA GLU A 600 -4.21 3.11 6.76
C GLU A 600 -3.21 3.95 5.97
N VAL A 601 -3.26 3.83 4.64
CA VAL A 601 -2.45 4.65 3.73
C VAL A 601 -3.39 5.48 2.88
N ILE A 602 -3.25 6.79 2.97
CA ILE A 602 -4.09 7.74 2.24
C ILE A 602 -3.21 8.40 1.17
N PRO A 603 -3.43 8.08 -0.12
CA PRO A 603 -2.75 8.76 -1.21
C PRO A 603 -3.28 10.19 -1.36
N VAL A 604 -2.38 11.14 -1.47
CA VAL A 604 -2.66 12.53 -1.79
C VAL A 604 -2.00 12.85 -3.13
N ASP A 605 -2.82 13.30 -4.09
CA ASP A 605 -2.37 13.69 -5.42
C ASP A 605 -1.55 14.98 -5.35
N TYR A 606 -0.27 14.82 -5.01
CA TYR A 606 0.66 15.92 -4.87
C TYR A 606 1.70 15.93 -5.98
N LYS A 607 1.47 16.74 -7.02
CA LYS A 607 2.45 16.93 -8.08
C LYS A 607 3.63 17.75 -7.59
N TYR A 608 4.75 17.10 -7.32
CA TYR A 608 6.03 17.76 -7.14
C TYR A 608 6.41 18.53 -8.42
N SER A 609 6.61 19.84 -8.31
CA SER A 609 7.15 20.65 -9.41
C SER A 609 8.67 20.40 -9.49
N PHE A 610 9.09 19.28 -10.08
CA PHE A 610 10.50 19.07 -10.38
C PHE A 610 10.88 19.93 -11.59
N GLY A 611 11.73 20.93 -11.36
CA GLY A 611 12.40 21.64 -12.45
C GLY A 611 13.55 20.80 -12.99
N ASN A 612 13.24 19.78 -13.79
CA ASN A 612 14.23 19.09 -14.60
C ASN A 612 14.17 19.57 -16.05
N GLN A 613 15.36 19.69 -16.61
CA GLN A 613 15.70 20.29 -17.89
C GLN A 613 14.99 19.60 -19.06
N ASN A 614 14.84 20.37 -20.13
CA ASN A 614 14.36 19.97 -21.45
C ASN A 614 15.05 18.65 -21.88
N GLU A 615 14.40 17.50 -21.68
CA GLU A 615 14.56 16.23 -22.43
C GLU A 615 13.92 15.03 -21.69
N ALA A 616 12.65 15.14 -21.29
CA ALA A 616 11.89 13.95 -20.87
C ALA A 616 10.42 14.07 -21.28
N LYS A 617 10.14 13.84 -22.57
CA LYS A 617 8.79 13.52 -23.04
C LYS A 617 8.46 12.06 -22.70
N THR A 618 8.27 11.76 -21.41
CA THR A 618 7.56 10.54 -20.99
C THR A 618 6.67 10.87 -19.79
N HIS A 619 5.40 10.48 -19.87
CA HIS A 619 4.35 10.70 -18.86
C HIS A 619 4.56 9.89 -17.55
N ARG A 620 5.79 9.75 -17.03
CA ARG A 620 6.14 8.79 -15.96
C ARG A 620 6.70 9.39 -14.66
N ASN A 621 6.40 10.65 -14.32
CA ASN A 621 6.80 11.25 -13.03
C ASN A 621 5.62 11.83 -12.23
N THR A 622 4.52 11.08 -12.11
CA THR A 622 3.50 11.34 -11.08
C THR A 622 4.00 10.76 -9.76
N VAL A 623 4.64 11.60 -8.96
CA VAL A 623 4.93 11.30 -7.55
C VAL A 623 3.68 11.62 -6.74
N GLN A 624 3.29 10.74 -5.84
CA GLN A 624 2.23 10.97 -4.86
C GLN A 624 2.85 11.19 -3.48
N GLU A 625 2.13 11.89 -2.61
CA GLU A 625 2.43 11.90 -1.18
C GLU A 625 1.50 10.92 -0.49
N TYR A 626 2.02 10.08 0.40
CA TYR A 626 1.23 9.20 1.24
C TYR A 626 1.14 9.79 2.65
N LEU A 627 -0.06 9.76 3.21
CA LEU A 627 -0.27 9.89 4.66
C LEU A 627 -0.48 8.49 5.23
N PHE A 628 0.53 7.97 5.94
CA PHE A 628 0.40 6.74 6.71
C PHE A 628 -0.20 7.09 8.07
N VAL A 629 -1.30 6.44 8.43
CA VAL A 629 -2.03 6.70 9.67
C VAL A 629 -2.08 5.43 10.50
N GLY A 630 -1.53 5.47 11.71
CA GLY A 630 -1.49 4.34 12.62
C GLY A 630 -2.17 4.68 13.94
N TYR A 631 -3.21 3.93 14.31
CA TYR A 631 -4.00 4.18 15.51
C TYR A 631 -4.40 2.92 16.30
#